data_AF-A0A8K0NHK3-F1
#
_entry.id   AF-A0A8K0NHK3-F1
#
_cell.length_a   1.000
_cell.length_b   1.000
_cell.length_c   1.000
_cell.angle_alpha   90.00
_cell.angle_beta   90.00
_cell.angle_gamma   90.00
#
_symmetry.space_group_name_H-M   'P 1'
#
loop_
_entity.id
_entity.type
_entity.pdbx_description
1 polymer ?
#
loop_
_entity_poly.entity_id
_entity_poly.type
_entity_poly.pdbx_seq_one_letter_code
_entity_poly.pdbx_strand_id
1 'polypeptide(L)'
;MDVHGPLYPHFIERGLALLDTGFARPSDYAFAILPRVKSLGLPSYVLGVSSPFYTRLARMHWTRFGDAAAALDLLHEMNATGLYADEGARELLAAMRDHLHGCTWGAQGPFVMGMMEAPPYDATLMQRLEEMERQAAESMEEFAAA
;
A
#
# COMPACT_ATOMS: atom_id res chain seq x y z
N MET A 1 10.22 -32.93 12.38
CA MET A 1 10.90 -31.72 11.91
C MET A 1 9.83 -30.66 11.83
N ASP A 2 9.70 -29.86 12.90
CA ASP A 2 8.66 -28.83 12.96
C ASP A 2 9.01 -27.78 11.91
N VAL A 3 8.16 -27.69 10.87
CA VAL A 3 8.28 -26.67 9.85
C VAL A 3 7.90 -25.36 10.53
N HIS A 4 8.90 -24.64 11.03
CA HIS A 4 8.75 -23.23 11.29
C HIS A 4 8.52 -22.60 9.93
N GLY A 5 7.27 -22.22 9.62
CA GLY A 5 6.93 -21.44 8.43
C GLY A 5 7.78 -20.16 8.35
N PRO A 6 7.64 -19.31 7.33
CA PRO A 6 8.49 -18.14 7.17
C PRO A 6 8.26 -17.16 8.34
N LEU A 7 8.98 -17.37 9.43
CA LEU A 7 8.85 -16.66 10.69
C LEU A 7 9.21 -15.19 10.50
N TYR A 8 10.20 -14.94 9.64
CA TYR A 8 10.74 -13.63 9.40
C TYR A 8 9.73 -12.62 8.80
N PRO A 9 9.07 -12.88 7.65
CA PRO A 9 8.07 -11.97 7.09
C PRO A 9 6.83 -11.87 8.00
N HIS A 10 6.44 -12.96 8.68
CA HIS A 10 5.33 -12.92 9.63
C HIS A 10 5.64 -12.01 10.83
N PHE A 11 6.84 -12.06 11.39
CA PHE A 11 7.25 -11.17 12.48
C PHE A 11 7.38 -9.72 12.02
N ILE A 12 7.80 -9.47 10.78
CA ILE A 12 7.86 -8.12 10.21
C ILE A 12 6.46 -7.54 10.05
N GLU A 13 5.53 -8.29 9.44
CA GLU A 13 4.13 -7.85 9.29
C GLU A 13 3.49 -7.62 10.66
N ARG A 14 3.69 -8.55 11.60
CA ARG A 14 3.15 -8.44 12.95
C ARG A 14 3.72 -7.23 13.69
N GLY A 15 5.02 -6.99 13.55
CA GLY A 15 5.71 -5.83 14.13
C GLY A 15 5.16 -4.52 13.56
N LEU A 16 4.93 -4.46 12.25
CA LEU A 16 4.29 -3.33 11.59
C LEU A 16 2.87 -3.09 12.14
N ALA A 17 2.04 -4.14 12.24
CA ALA A 17 0.69 -4.04 12.77
C ALA A 17 0.65 -3.55 14.23
N LEU A 18 1.62 -3.97 15.06
CA LEU A 18 1.76 -3.51 16.44
C LEU A 18 2.19 -2.05 16.52
N LEU A 19 3.11 -1.60 15.66
CA LEU A 19 3.49 -0.19 15.59
C LEU A 19 2.36 0.70 15.06
N ASP A 20 1.47 0.12 14.26
CA ASP A 20 0.30 0.81 13.72
C ASP A 20 -0.82 0.97 14.76
N THR A 21 -1.20 -0.13 15.43
CA THR A 21 -2.43 -0.19 16.24
C THR A 21 -2.21 -0.50 17.72
N GLY A 22 -1.01 -0.93 18.11
CA GLY A 22 -0.71 -1.42 19.46
C GLY A 22 -0.47 -0.34 20.51
N PHE A 23 -0.34 0.91 20.11
CA PHE A 23 -0.08 2.05 21.00
C PHE A 23 -1.25 3.04 20.99
N ALA A 24 -1.41 3.79 22.08
CA ALA A 24 -2.46 4.82 22.20
C ALA A 24 -2.36 5.90 21.10
N ARG A 25 -1.13 6.18 20.66
CA ARG A 25 -0.84 6.94 19.45
C ARG A 25 -0.05 6.04 18.50
N PRO A 26 -0.42 5.94 17.23
CA PRO A 26 0.34 5.17 16.27
C PRO A 26 1.79 5.62 16.18
N SER A 27 2.74 4.68 16.06
CA SER A 27 4.16 4.98 16.03
C SER A 27 4.63 5.40 14.63
N ASP A 28 5.48 6.42 14.56
CA ASP A 28 6.12 6.86 13.31
C ASP A 28 7.21 5.87 12.85
N TYR A 29 7.71 5.03 13.75
CA TYR A 29 8.71 3.99 13.44
C TYR A 29 8.18 2.89 12.51
N ALA A 30 6.86 2.80 12.32
CA ALA A 30 6.28 1.87 11.35
C ALA A 30 6.86 2.06 9.94
N PHE A 31 7.06 3.30 9.52
CA PHE A 31 7.61 3.64 8.20
C PHE A 31 9.13 3.41 8.11
N ALA A 32 9.83 3.23 9.24
CA ALA A 32 11.24 2.90 9.27
C ALA A 32 11.54 1.41 9.04
N ILE A 33 10.51 0.54 9.10
CA ILE A 33 10.68 -0.92 8.97
C ILE A 33 11.18 -1.29 7.57
N LEU A 34 10.52 -0.82 6.51
CA LEU A 34 10.90 -1.14 5.13
C LEU A 34 12.34 -0.67 4.79
N PRO A 35 12.73 0.60 5.06
CA PRO A 35 14.11 1.04 4.92
C PRO A 35 15.10 0.19 5.72
N ARG A 36 14.72 -0.23 6.94
CA ARG A 36 15.57 -1.08 7.77
C ARG A 36 15.77 -2.46 7.16
N VAL A 37 14.70 -3.11 6.70
CA VAL A 37 14.76 -4.40 6.01
C VAL A 37 15.65 -4.29 4.76
N LYS A 38 15.48 -3.24 3.93
CA LYS A 38 16.37 -2.97 2.79
C LYS A 38 17.84 -2.81 3.21
N SER A 39 18.11 -2.10 4.31
CA SER A 39 19.46 -1.85 4.80
C SER A 39 20.19 -3.11 5.30
N LEU A 40 19.45 -4.17 5.65
CA LEU A 40 20.02 -5.46 6.08
C LEU A 40 20.48 -6.33 4.90
N GLY A 41 20.22 -5.90 3.67
CA GLY A 41 20.65 -6.54 2.44
C GLY A 41 19.55 -7.30 1.71
N LEU A 42 19.87 -7.71 0.48
CA LEU A 42 18.93 -8.37 -0.43
C LEU A 42 18.25 -9.62 0.17
N PRO A 43 18.93 -10.51 0.92
CA PRO A 43 18.28 -11.68 1.50
C PRO A 43 17.19 -11.31 2.51
N SER A 44 17.44 -10.28 3.33
CA SER A 44 16.46 -9.76 4.29
C SER A 44 15.28 -9.12 3.56
N TYR A 45 15.54 -8.39 2.47
CA TYR A 45 14.48 -7.81 1.67
C TYR A 45 13.59 -8.88 1.04
N VAL A 46 14.14 -9.78 0.22
CA VAL A 46 13.37 -10.80 -0.51
C VAL A 46 12.59 -11.73 0.42
N LEU A 47 13.17 -12.13 1.56
CA LEU A 47 12.49 -13.03 2.50
C LEU A 47 11.58 -12.31 3.48
N GLY A 48 11.78 -11.01 3.71
CA GLY A 48 11.11 -10.24 4.74
C GLY A 48 9.87 -9.49 4.26
N VAL A 49 9.85 -9.07 2.99
CA VAL A 49 8.68 -8.41 2.42
C VAL A 49 7.61 -9.41 2.01
N SER A 50 6.35 -9.00 2.08
CA SER A 50 5.19 -9.78 1.65
C SER A 50 4.09 -8.83 1.17
N SER A 51 3.16 -9.32 0.35
CA SER A 51 2.02 -8.53 -0.12
C SER A 51 1.24 -7.85 1.03
N PRO A 52 0.83 -8.56 2.11
CA PRO A 52 0.11 -7.92 3.21
C PRO A 52 0.93 -6.85 3.94
N PHE A 53 2.27 -6.99 3.98
CA PHE A 53 3.15 -5.98 4.55
C PHE A 53 3.12 -4.68 3.72
N TYR A 54 3.25 -4.77 2.39
CA TYR A 54 3.16 -3.61 1.51
C TYR A 54 1.76 -2.98 1.52
N THR A 55 0.71 -3.79 1.41
CA THR A 55 -0.68 -3.34 1.50
C THR A 55 -0.93 -2.55 2.78
N ARG A 56 -0.44 -3.03 3.93
CA ARG A 56 -0.57 -2.33 5.20
C ARG A 56 0.20 -1.01 5.20
N LEU A 57 1.45 -0.97 4.74
CA LEU A 57 2.21 0.27 4.63
C LEU A 57 1.53 1.30 3.72
N ALA A 58 1.05 0.89 2.55
CA ALA A 58 0.33 1.75 1.61
C ALA A 58 -0.94 2.31 2.25
N ARG A 59 -1.70 1.46 2.95
CA ARG A 59 -2.89 1.88 3.71
C ARG A 59 -2.55 2.90 4.79
N MET A 60 -1.43 2.75 5.49
CA MET A 60 -0.96 3.71 6.49
C MET A 60 -0.61 5.07 5.87
N HIS A 61 0.07 5.10 4.72
CA HIS A 61 0.35 6.34 3.99
C HIS A 61 -0.95 7.08 3.62
N TRP A 62 -1.91 6.33 3.07
CA TRP A 62 -3.21 6.88 2.69
C TRP A 62 -4.00 7.38 3.90
N THR A 63 -4.22 6.53 4.90
CA THR A 63 -5.12 6.84 6.03
C THR A 63 -4.57 7.90 6.99
N ARG A 64 -3.24 7.96 7.19
CA ARG A 64 -2.64 8.91 8.14
C ARG A 64 -2.27 10.24 7.51
N PHE A 65 -1.80 10.25 6.27
CA PHE A 65 -1.26 11.44 5.63
C PHE A 65 -2.08 11.91 4.43
N GLY A 66 -3.07 11.13 3.98
CA GLY A 66 -3.76 11.39 2.72
C GLY A 66 -2.86 11.20 1.50
N ASP A 67 -1.70 10.57 1.67
CA ASP A 67 -0.66 10.51 0.63
C ASP A 67 -0.94 9.33 -0.31
N ALA A 68 -1.79 9.60 -1.30
CA ALA A 68 -2.12 8.65 -2.35
C ALA A 68 -0.92 8.29 -3.23
N ALA A 69 -0.01 9.25 -3.48
CA ALA A 69 1.15 9.02 -4.32
C ALA A 69 2.11 8.02 -3.67
N ALA A 70 2.45 8.22 -2.39
CA ALA A 70 3.30 7.28 -1.65
C ALA A 70 2.65 5.90 -1.49
N ALA A 71 1.33 5.84 -1.31
CA ALA A 71 0.61 4.57 -1.26
C ALA A 71 0.73 3.81 -2.60
N LEU A 72 0.55 4.49 -3.73
CA LEU A 72 0.72 3.89 -5.06
C LEU A 72 2.18 3.52 -5.35
N ASP A 73 3.16 4.32 -4.91
CA ASP A 73 4.58 4.01 -5.05
C ASP A 73 4.94 2.70 -4.32
N LEU A 74 4.38 2.47 -3.13
CA LEU A 74 4.58 1.24 -2.37
C LEU A 74 3.96 0.02 -3.04
N LEU A 75 2.74 0.16 -3.59
CA LEU A 75 2.10 -0.93 -4.34
C LEU A 75 2.84 -1.22 -5.66
N HIS A 76 3.40 -0.19 -6.29
CA HIS A 76 4.26 -0.38 -7.45
C HIS A 76 5.58 -1.08 -7.08
N GLU A 77 6.20 -0.71 -5.96
CA GLU A 77 7.39 -1.40 -5.44
C GLU A 77 7.10 -2.88 -5.16
N MET A 78 5.94 -3.18 -4.54
CA MET A 78 5.48 -4.55 -4.32
C MET A 78 5.46 -5.36 -5.62
N ASN A 79 4.79 -4.84 -6.67
CA ASN A 79 4.74 -5.50 -7.97
C ASN A 79 6.14 -5.68 -8.58
N ALA A 80 7.02 -4.66 -8.46
CA ALA A 80 8.39 -4.73 -8.96
C ALA A 80 9.25 -5.80 -8.24
N THR A 81 8.89 -6.18 -7.01
CA THR A 81 9.53 -7.29 -6.28
C THR A 81 8.99 -8.69 -6.65
N GLY A 82 8.01 -8.77 -7.56
CA GLY A 82 7.36 -10.03 -7.91
C GLY A 82 6.32 -10.50 -6.89
N LEU A 83 5.90 -9.60 -5.98
CA LEU A 83 4.77 -9.86 -5.09
C LEU A 83 3.48 -9.41 -5.78
N TYR A 84 2.46 -10.26 -5.74
CA TYR A 84 1.17 -9.99 -6.37
C TYR A 84 0.24 -9.24 -5.41
N ALA A 85 -0.68 -8.48 -5.99
CA ALA A 85 -1.72 -7.79 -5.24
C ALA A 85 -2.61 -8.81 -4.52
N ASP A 86 -2.89 -8.54 -3.25
CA ASP A 86 -3.86 -9.30 -2.47
C ASP A 86 -5.23 -8.60 -2.45
N GLU A 87 -6.22 -9.28 -1.89
CA GLU A 87 -7.55 -8.71 -1.68
C GLU A 87 -7.49 -7.39 -0.89
N GLY A 88 -6.57 -7.28 0.07
CA GLY A 88 -6.37 -6.04 0.82
C GLY A 88 -5.86 -4.87 -0.02
N ALA A 89 -5.01 -5.13 -1.02
CA ALA A 89 -4.54 -4.13 -1.99
C ALA A 89 -5.70 -3.69 -2.90
N ARG A 90 -6.51 -4.63 -3.38
CA ARG A 90 -7.70 -4.34 -4.18
C ARG A 90 -8.71 -3.45 -3.42
N GLU A 91 -9.01 -3.79 -2.18
CA GLU A 91 -9.86 -2.98 -1.31
C GLU A 91 -9.29 -1.58 -1.06
N LEU A 92 -7.97 -1.46 -0.87
CA LEU A 92 -7.31 -0.17 -0.67
C LEU A 92 -7.44 0.70 -1.92
N LEU A 93 -7.14 0.17 -3.10
CA LEU A 93 -7.22 0.89 -4.37
C LEU A 93 -8.66 1.37 -4.64
N ALA A 94 -9.65 0.50 -4.44
CA ALA A 94 -11.06 0.86 -4.59
C ALA A 94 -11.46 1.98 -3.61
N ALA A 95 -11.04 1.90 -2.34
CA ALA A 95 -11.32 2.94 -1.35
C ALA A 95 -10.66 4.29 -1.70
N MET A 96 -9.44 4.27 -2.23
CA MET A 96 -8.76 5.47 -2.72
C MET A 96 -9.51 6.07 -3.91
N ARG A 97 -9.89 5.25 -4.89
CA ARG A 97 -10.64 5.67 -6.07
C ARG A 97 -11.95 6.33 -5.69
N ASP A 98 -12.74 5.68 -4.84
CA ASP A 98 -14.07 6.17 -4.46
C ASP A 98 -13.96 7.49 -3.68
N HIS A 99 -12.94 7.62 -2.82
CA HIS A 99 -12.66 8.86 -2.10
C HIS A 99 -12.26 10.00 -3.04
N LEU A 100 -11.30 9.75 -3.95
CA LEU A 100 -10.80 10.76 -4.88
C LEU A 100 -11.89 11.20 -5.87
N HIS A 101 -12.71 10.26 -6.37
CA HIS A 101 -13.89 10.62 -7.16
C HIS A 101 -14.88 11.47 -6.34
N GLY A 102 -15.14 11.12 -5.08
CA GLY A 102 -15.96 11.96 -4.22
C GLY A 102 -15.45 13.41 -4.15
N CYS A 103 -14.12 13.59 -4.06
CA CYS A 103 -13.49 14.90 -4.08
C CYS A 103 -13.63 15.64 -5.43
N THR A 104 -13.43 14.97 -6.57
CA THR A 104 -13.57 15.59 -7.91
C THR A 104 -15.00 16.02 -8.20
N TRP A 105 -15.99 15.30 -7.68
CA TRP A 105 -17.42 15.62 -7.87
C TRP A 105 -17.96 16.61 -6.83
N GLY A 106 -17.08 17.20 -6.00
CA GLY A 106 -17.44 18.26 -5.07
C GLY A 106 -18.12 17.80 -3.79
N ALA A 107 -18.05 16.51 -3.43
CA ALA A 107 -18.62 16.01 -2.17
C ALA A 107 -17.99 16.68 -0.93
N GLN A 108 -16.75 17.15 -1.05
CA GLN A 108 -16.00 17.87 0.00
C GLN A 108 -16.00 19.40 -0.21
N GLY A 109 -16.84 19.89 -1.13
CA GLY A 109 -16.97 21.31 -1.44
C GLY A 109 -16.03 21.81 -2.56
N PRO A 110 -16.24 23.06 -3.01
CA PRO A 110 -15.60 23.59 -4.21
C PRO A 110 -14.09 23.83 -4.07
N PHE A 111 -13.59 24.04 -2.85
CA PHE A 111 -12.15 24.19 -2.60
C PHE A 111 -11.39 22.89 -2.87
N VAL A 112 -11.87 21.77 -2.33
CA VAL A 112 -11.25 20.45 -2.53
C VAL A 112 -11.36 20.02 -3.99
N MET A 113 -12.48 20.32 -4.65
CA MET A 113 -12.65 20.10 -6.08
C MET A 113 -11.57 20.84 -6.89
N GLY A 114 -11.31 22.11 -6.59
CA GLY A 114 -10.23 22.87 -7.23
C GLY A 114 -8.82 22.33 -6.92
N MET A 115 -8.61 21.73 -5.74
CA MET A 115 -7.35 21.06 -5.42
C MET A 115 -7.09 19.81 -6.26
N MET A 116 -8.15 19.10 -6.69
CA MET A 116 -8.02 17.92 -7.55
C MET A 116 -7.53 18.24 -8.97
N GLU A 117 -7.51 19.52 -9.36
CA GLU A 117 -6.93 19.96 -10.63
C GLU A 117 -5.42 20.25 -10.52
N ALA A 118 -4.86 20.23 -9.31
CA ALA A 118 -3.48 20.58 -9.04
C ALA A 118 -2.67 19.36 -8.53
N PRO A 119 -1.35 19.30 -8.81
CA PRO A 119 -0.48 18.28 -8.23
C PRO A 119 -0.50 18.33 -6.69
N PRO A 120 -0.45 17.18 -5.99
CA PRO A 120 -0.20 15.82 -6.52
C PRO A 120 -1.48 15.03 -6.88
N TYR A 121 -2.67 15.64 -6.85
CA TYR A 121 -3.96 14.95 -7.02
C TYR A 121 -4.58 15.13 -8.42
N ASP A 122 -3.79 15.63 -9.36
CA ASP A 122 -4.20 15.89 -10.73
C ASP A 122 -4.54 14.61 -11.50
N ALA A 123 -4.90 14.77 -12.78
CA ALA A 123 -5.25 13.66 -13.66
C ALA A 123 -4.15 12.57 -13.76
N THR A 124 -2.89 12.92 -13.48
CA THR A 124 -1.80 11.94 -13.53
C THR A 124 -1.90 10.92 -12.41
N LEU A 125 -2.30 11.33 -11.20
CA LEU A 125 -2.52 10.42 -10.09
C LEU A 125 -3.70 9.50 -10.37
N MET A 126 -4.79 10.03 -10.93
CA MET A 126 -5.97 9.25 -11.29
C MET A 126 -5.62 8.18 -12.33
N GLN A 127 -4.86 8.53 -13.36
CA GLN A 127 -4.39 7.57 -14.36
C GLN A 127 -3.49 6.48 -13.74
N ARG A 128 -2.60 6.85 -12.81
CA ARG A 128 -1.74 5.88 -12.10
C ARG A 128 -2.57 4.91 -11.23
N LEU A 129 -3.62 5.41 -10.60
CA LEU A 129 -4.51 4.61 -9.78
C LEU A 129 -5.28 3.59 -10.65
N GLU A 130 -5.85 4.03 -11.77
CA GLU A 130 -6.54 3.16 -12.73
C GLU A 130 -5.63 2.06 -13.28
N GLU A 131 -4.40 2.43 -13.64
CA GLU A 131 -3.39 1.47 -14.10
C GLU A 131 -3.08 0.42 -13.03
N MET A 132 -2.90 0.86 -11.78
CA MET A 132 -2.63 -0.04 -10.66
C MET A 132 -3.81 -0.96 -10.35
N GLU A 133 -5.05 -0.46 -10.44
CA GLU A 133 -6.26 -1.28 -10.30
C GLU A 133 -6.33 -2.37 -11.38
N ARG A 134 -6.03 -2.02 -12.64
CA ARG A 134 -6.00 -2.99 -13.73
C ARG A 134 -4.94 -4.07 -13.50
N GLN A 135 -3.71 -3.66 -13.17
CA GLN A 135 -2.61 -4.59 -12.88
C GLN A 135 -2.93 -5.51 -11.70
N ALA A 136 -3.54 -4.97 -10.63
CA ALA A 136 -3.96 -5.76 -9.49
C ALA A 136 -5.00 -6.82 -9.89
N ALA A 137 -6.02 -6.44 -10.68
CA ALA A 137 -7.02 -7.38 -11.17
C ALA A 137 -6.42 -8.50 -12.03
N GLU A 138 -5.56 -8.17 -12.99
CA GLU A 138 -4.87 -9.14 -13.84
C GLU A 138 -4.02 -10.12 -13.01
N SER A 139 -3.26 -9.61 -12.02
CA SER A 139 -2.43 -10.46 -11.16
C SER A 139 -3.23 -11.42 -10.28
N MET A 140 -4.42 -11.01 -9.83
CA MET A 140 -5.30 -11.85 -9.02
C MET A 140 -5.97 -12.94 -9.87
N GLU A 141 -6.33 -12.63 -11.11
CA GLU A 141 -6.86 -13.61 -12.07
C GLU A 141 -5.81 -14.66 -12.44
N GLU A 142 -4.56 -14.25 -12.70
CA GLU A 142 -3.45 -15.15 -13.01
C GLU A 142 -3.15 -16.09 -11.83
N PHE A 143 -3.15 -15.58 -10.59
CA PHE A 143 -2.95 -16.40 -9.40
C PHE A 143 -4.12 -17.37 -9.14
N ALA A 144 -5.35 -16.98 -9.45
CA ALA A 144 -6.52 -17.85 -9.31
C ALA A 144 -6.57 -18.97 -10.37
N ALA A 145 -5.88 -18.80 -11.50
CA ALA A 145 -5.81 -19.78 -12.59
C ALA A 145 -4.67 -20.81 -12.45
N ALA A 146 -3.72 -20.58 -11.52
CA ALA A 146 -2.56 -21.44 -11.24
C ALA A 146 -2.85 -22.51 -10.17
#